data_AF-A0A4U6K9K2-F1
#
_entry.id   AF-A0A4U6K9K2-F1
#
_cell.length_a   1.000
_cell.length_b   1.000
_cell.length_c   1.000
_cell.angle_alpha   90.00
_cell.angle_beta   90.00
_cell.angle_gamma   90.00
#
_symmetry.space_group_name_H-M   'P 1'
#
loop_
_entity.id
_entity.type
_entity.pdbx_description
1 polymer ?
#
loop_
_entity_poly.entity_id
_entity_poly.type
_entity_poly.pdbx_seq_one_letter_code
_entity_poly.pdbx_strand_id
1 'polypeptide(L)' 'VATPAASNGPKRVVAVTACPTGVAHTFMAAEAIETEAKKRGWWVKVETRGSVGAGNAITPEEVAEADLV' A
#
# COMPACT_ATOMS: atom_id res chain seq x y z
N VAL A 1 16.33 16.29 4.95
CA VAL A 1 14.87 16.45 4.73
C VAL A 1 14.14 15.40 5.56
N ALA A 2 13.06 15.80 6.22
CA ALA A 2 12.55 15.27 7.48
C ALA A 2 12.15 13.78 7.50
N THR A 3 12.62 13.07 8.53
CA THR A 3 12.05 11.81 9.03
C THR A 3 10.80 12.14 9.86
N PRO A 4 9.60 11.63 9.57
CA PRO A 4 8.47 11.78 10.47
C PRO A 4 8.52 10.69 11.54
N ALA A 5 8.19 11.15 12.75
CA ALA A 5 8.32 10.46 14.01
C ALA A 5 7.53 9.14 14.11
N ALA A 6 8.06 8.27 14.96
CA ALA A 6 7.40 7.09 15.48
C ALA A 6 6.12 7.49 16.22
N SER A 7 4.97 7.16 15.65
CA SER A 7 3.67 7.19 16.33
C SER A 7 3.41 5.78 16.86
N ASN A 8 3.17 5.67 18.16
CA ASN A 8 3.22 4.44 18.94
C ASN A 8 1.92 3.60 18.84
N GLY A 9 1.40 3.40 17.63
CA GLY A 9 0.20 2.60 17.34
C GLY A 9 0.26 1.98 15.94
N PRO A 10 -0.58 0.96 15.63
CA PRO A 10 -0.62 0.35 14.32
C PRO A 10 -1.05 1.39 13.28
N LYS A 11 -0.11 1.83 12.43
CA LYS A 11 -0.40 2.78 11.36
C LYS A 11 -1.25 2.11 10.28
N ARG A 12 -2.19 2.86 9.71
CA ARG A 12 -2.97 2.44 8.54
C ARG A 12 -2.30 3.00 7.29
N VAL A 13 -1.77 2.10 6.48
CA VAL A 13 -1.09 2.42 5.22
C VAL A 13 -1.97 1.96 4.07
N VAL A 14 -2.16 2.83 3.11
CA VAL A 14 -2.78 2.51 1.84
C VAL A 14 -1.69 2.65 0.78
N ALA A 15 -1.70 1.85 -0.28
CA ALA A 15 -0.73 1.99 -1.35
C ALA A 15 -1.36 1.61 -2.69
N VAL A 16 -0.92 2.25 -3.77
CA VAL A 16 -1.30 1.89 -5.13
C VAL A 16 -0.05 1.51 -5.90
N THR A 17 0.00 0.28 -6.40
CA THR A 17 1.08 -0.16 -7.29
C THR A 17 0.57 -0.15 -8.72
N ALA A 18 1.31 0.50 -9.62
CA ALA A 18 0.95 0.54 -11.03
C ALA A 18 2.19 0.47 -11.91
N CYS A 19 2.31 -0.57 -12.72
CA CYS A 19 3.35 -0.70 -13.73
C CYS A 19 2.70 -0.68 -15.13
N PRO A 20 3.03 0.29 -16.00
CA PRO A 20 2.42 0.41 -17.33
C PRO A 20 2.82 -0.72 -18.27
N THR A 21 3.97 -1.38 -18.01
CA THR A 21 4.57 -2.38 -18.88
C THR A 21 4.10 -3.81 -18.58
N GLY A 22 3.35 -4.02 -17.49
CA GLY A 22 2.84 -5.34 -17.12
C GLY A 22 2.44 -5.46 -15.65
N VAL A 23 2.20 -6.70 -15.21
CA VAL A 23 1.71 -6.99 -13.86
C VAL A 23 2.79 -7.44 -12.88
N ALA A 24 3.97 -7.86 -13.38
CA ALA A 24 5.02 -8.46 -12.56
C ALA A 24 5.51 -7.51 -11.45
N HIS A 25 5.93 -6.30 -11.82
CA HIS A 25 6.37 -5.30 -10.84
C HIS A 25 5.24 -4.78 -9.97
N THR A 26 4.00 -4.75 -10.46
CA THR A 26 2.81 -4.37 -9.70
C THR A 26 2.60 -5.31 -8.51
N PHE A 27 2.62 -6.62 -8.75
CA PHE A 27 2.46 -7.64 -7.70
C PHE A 27 3.69 -7.74 -6.81
N MET A 28 4.91 -7.70 -7.38
CA MET A 28 6.15 -7.70 -6.58
C MET A 28 6.22 -6.53 -5.61
N ALA A 29 5.85 -5.32 -6.05
CA ALA A 29 5.80 -4.16 -5.18
C ALA A 29 4.72 -4.31 -4.09
N ALA A 30 3.54 -4.86 -4.45
CA ALA A 30 2.46 -5.08 -3.49
C ALA A 30 2.86 -6.07 -2.40
N GLU A 31 3.44 -7.21 -2.76
CA GLU A 31 3.92 -8.21 -1.79
C GLU A 31 5.04 -7.66 -0.90
N ALA A 32 5.96 -6.87 -1.45
CA ALA A 32 7.04 -6.26 -0.69
C ALA A 32 6.49 -5.28 0.37
N ILE A 33 5.53 -4.43 -0.01
CA ILE A 33 4.86 -3.49 0.89
C ILE A 33 4.09 -4.25 1.98
N GLU A 34 3.30 -5.27 1.60
CA GLU A 34 2.55 -6.08 2.55
C GLU A 34 3.44 -6.79 3.56
N THR A 35 4.55 -7.36 3.09
CA THR A 35 5.51 -8.06 3.93
C THR A 35 6.15 -7.12 4.95
N GLU A 36 6.54 -5.92 4.52
CA GLU A 36 7.19 -4.94 5.40
C GLU A 36 6.21 -4.35 6.41
N ALA A 37 4.96 -4.08 6.00
CA ALA A 37 3.92 -3.65 6.91
C ALA A 37 3.57 -4.72 7.95
N LYS A 38 3.46 -5.99 7.55
CA LYS A 38 3.28 -7.13 8.47
C LYS A 38 4.43 -7.22 9.49
N LYS A 39 5.69 -7.04 9.05
CA LYS A 39 6.85 -7.01 9.95
C LYS A 39 6.79 -5.86 10.97
N ARG A 40 6.22 -4.72 10.57
CA ARG A 40 6.04 -3.53 11.42
C ARG A 40 4.77 -3.58 12.28
N GLY A 41 3.89 -4.55 12.06
CA GLY A 41 2.58 -4.64 12.71
C GLY A 41 1.61 -3.53 12.27
N TRP A 42 1.76 -3.02 11.05
CA TRP A 42 0.91 -1.98 10.48
C TRP A 42 -0.21 -2.61 9.66
N TRP A 43 -1.37 -1.94 9.63
CA TRP A 43 -2.43 -2.29 8.71
C TRP A 43 -2.05 -1.74 7.35
N VAL A 44 -2.16 -2.56 6.31
CA VAL A 44 -1.84 -2.13 4.95
C VAL A 44 -2.87 -2.64 3.97
N LYS A 45 -3.24 -1.80 3.01
CA LYS A 45 -4.03 -2.19 1.85
C LYS A 45 -3.35 -1.72 0.57
N VAL A 46 -3.05 -2.65 -0.33
CA VAL A 46 -2.43 -2.33 -1.62
C VAL A 46 -3.42 -2.58 -2.75
N GLU A 47 -3.75 -1.53 -3.50
CA GLU A 47 -4.44 -1.64 -4.78
C GLU A 47 -3.42 -1.88 -5.89
N THR A 48 -3.70 -2.87 -6.72
CA THR A 48 -2.85 -3.23 -7.86
C THR A 48 -3.51 -2.74 -9.14
N ARG A 49 -2.83 -1.90 -9.92
CA ARG A 49 -3.31 -1.43 -11.24
C ARG A 49 -2.34 -1.87 -12.32
N GLY A 50 -2.72 -2.88 -13.08
CA GLY A 50 -1.94 -3.40 -14.19
C GLY A 50 -2.64 -3.31 -15.53
N SER A 51 -1.98 -3.82 -16.56
CA SER A 51 -2.55 -4.00 -17.90
C SER A 51 -3.77 -4.94 -17.93
N VAL A 52 -3.96 -5.77 -16.90
CA VAL A 52 -5.12 -6.68 -16.75
C VAL A 52 -6.29 -6.06 -15.95
N GLY A 53 -6.13 -4.84 -15.43
CA GLY A 53 -7.16 -4.15 -14.64
C GLY A 53 -6.70 -3.75 -13.23
N ALA A 54 -7.65 -3.23 -12.45
CA ALA A 54 -7.45 -2.88 -11.04
C ALA A 54 -7.92 -4.04 -10.15
N GLY A 55 -7.06 -4.50 -9.25
CA GLY A 55 -7.36 -5.47 -8.20
C GLY A 55 -7.24 -4.84 -6.82
N ASN A 56 -8.05 -5.30 -5.87
CA ASN A 56 -8.08 -4.78 -4.50
C ASN A 56 -8.35 -3.27 -4.42
N ALA A 57 -9.39 -2.82 -5.13
CA ALA A 57 -9.79 -1.43 -5.14
C ALA A 57 -9.92 -0.86 -3.71
N ILE A 58 -9.27 0.27 -3.49
CA ILE A 58 -9.33 1.00 -2.22
C ILE A 58 -10.60 1.86 -2.24
N THR A 59 -11.34 1.86 -1.13
CA THR A 59 -12.51 2.72 -0.99
C THR A 59 -12.11 4.10 -0.46
N PRO A 60 -12.90 5.15 -0.73
CA PRO A 60 -12.62 6.49 -0.22
C PRO A 60 -12.56 6.54 1.31
N GLU A 61 -13.33 5.69 2.01
CA GLU A 61 -13.29 5.60 3.47
C GLU A 61 -11.94 5.11 3.97
N GLU A 62 -11.34 4.12 3.30
CA GLU A 62 -10.03 3.58 3.69
C GLU A 62 -8.90 4.60 3.49
N VAL A 63 -9.01 5.45 2.46
CA VAL A 63 -8.08 6.58 2.25
C VAL A 63 -8.26 7.62 3.35
N ALA A 64 -9.50 7.89 3.77
CA ALA A 64 -9.79 8.85 4.83
C ALA A 64 -9.29 8.38 6.21
N GLU A 65 -9.27 7.07 6.46
CA GLU A 65 -8.74 6.46 7.68
C GLU A 65 -7.23 6.17 7.62
N ALA A 66 -6.58 6.39 6.47
CA ALA A 66 -5.17 6.12 6.28
C ALA A 66 -4.29 7.19 6.92
N ASP A 67 -3.26 6.77 7.64
CA ASP A 67 -2.18 7.64 8.10
C ASP A 67 -1.20 7.95 6.95
N LEU A 68 -1.13 7.08 5.94
CA LEU A 68 -0.15 7.14 4.85
C LEU A 68 -0.71 6.51 3.56
N VAL A 69 -0.45 7.13 2.40
CA VAL A 69 -0.85 6.68 1.06
C VAL A 69 0.34 6.66 0.11
#